data_AF-A0A8T3L631-F1
#
_entry.id   AF-A0A8T3L631-F1
#
_cell.length_a   1.000
_cell.length_b   1.000
_cell.length_c   1.000
_cell.angle_alpha   90.00
_cell.angle_beta   90.00
_cell.angle_gamma   90.00
#
_symmetry.space_group_name_H-M   'P 1'
#
loop_
_entity.id
_entity.type
_entity.pdbx_description
1 polymer ?
#
loop_
_entity_poly.entity_id
_entity_poly.type
_entity_poly.pdbx_seq_one_letter_code
_entity_poly.pdbx_strand_id
1 'polypeptide(L)'
;MKVYNWIDFALNKLYASRCHLCGDQGAPGRDLCPDCKKDLSLNRHCCRVCAIPLPLAAPANTLCGSCSHRQPNFEQCLAALIYDQEAGQLVSGLKFRNQLGNARLLGDLLCDYLAARIDIE
;
A
#
# COMPACT_ATOMS: atom_id res chain seq x y z
N MET A 1 -26.77 -12.72 -6.14
CA MET A 1 -26.69 -13.16 -7.56
C MET A 1 -26.45 -11.92 -8.42
N LYS A 2 -25.20 -11.64 -8.84
CA LYS A 2 -24.84 -10.36 -9.49
C LYS A 2 -24.94 -10.46 -11.00
N VAL A 3 -26.01 -9.88 -11.55
CA VAL A 3 -26.31 -9.77 -12.99
C VAL A 3 -25.25 -8.94 -13.76
N TYR A 4 -24.38 -8.19 -13.06
CA TYR A 4 -23.41 -7.26 -13.66
C TYR A 4 -22.05 -7.87 -14.09
N ASN A 5 -21.80 -9.16 -13.84
CA ASN A 5 -20.46 -9.74 -14.01
C ASN A 5 -19.94 -9.70 -15.46
N TRP A 6 -20.84 -9.79 -16.45
CA TRP A 6 -20.47 -9.63 -17.87
C TRP A 6 -20.07 -8.20 -18.20
N ILE A 7 -20.82 -7.21 -17.71
CA ILE A 7 -20.59 -5.80 -18.01
C ILE A 7 -19.25 -5.38 -17.39
N ASP A 8 -18.99 -5.77 -16.15
CA ASP A 8 -17.71 -5.53 -15.48
C ASP A 8 -16.55 -6.21 -16.23
N PHE A 9 -16.75 -7.43 -16.72
CA PHE A 9 -15.75 -8.13 -17.53
C PHE A 9 -15.48 -7.43 -18.87
N ALA A 10 -16.53 -7.03 -19.59
CA ALA A 10 -16.42 -6.33 -20.87
C ALA A 10 -15.77 -4.94 -20.70
N LEU A 11 -16.15 -4.19 -19.66
CA LEU A 11 -15.56 -2.89 -19.35
C LEU A 11 -14.09 -3.01 -18.94
N ASN A 12 -13.73 -3.97 -18.07
CA ASN A 12 -12.32 -4.19 -17.70
C ASN A 12 -11.47 -4.64 -18.90
N LYS A 13 -12.06 -5.31 -19.88
CA LYS A 13 -11.35 -5.74 -21.09
C LYS A 13 -11.17 -4.60 -22.11
N LEU A 14 -12.17 -3.74 -22.26
CA LEU A 14 -12.14 -2.59 -23.18
C LEU A 14 -11.39 -1.38 -22.60
N TYR A 15 -11.51 -1.17 -21.29
CA TYR A 15 -10.85 -0.11 -20.52
C TYR A 15 -9.92 -0.75 -19.50
N ALA A 16 -8.92 -1.49 -20.00
CA ALA A 16 -7.91 -2.09 -19.14
C ALA A 16 -7.28 -1.02 -18.23
N SER A 17 -7.23 -1.30 -16.93
CA SER A 17 -6.54 -0.43 -15.97
C SER A 17 -5.11 -0.21 -16.44
N ARG A 18 -4.61 1.01 -16.25
CA ARG A 18 -3.20 1.34 -16.50
C ARG A 18 -2.48 1.40 -15.17
N CYS A 19 -1.25 0.93 -15.15
CA CYS A 19 -0.38 1.06 -14.00
C CYS A 19 -0.12 2.55 -13.73
N HIS A 20 -0.40 3.02 -12.52
CA HIS A 20 -0.18 4.43 -12.16
C HIS A 20 1.29 4.81 -11.97
N LEU A 21 2.20 3.82 -11.93
CA LEU A 21 3.65 4.04 -11.85
C LEU A 21 4.31 4.06 -13.24
N CYS A 22 4.25 2.96 -13.99
CA CYS A 22 4.92 2.86 -15.29
C CYS A 22 4.04 3.19 -16.50
N GLY A 23 2.71 3.19 -16.35
CA GLY A 23 1.77 3.41 -17.46
C GLY A 23 1.45 2.17 -18.32
N ASP A 24 2.06 1.01 -18.05
CA ASP A 24 1.74 -0.27 -18.70
C ASP A 24 0.36 -0.81 -18.30
N GLN A 25 0.00 -1.99 -18.80
CA GLN A 25 -1.22 -2.67 -18.40
C GLN A 25 -1.21 -3.03 -16.91
N GLY A 26 -2.22 -2.56 -16.18
CA GLY A 26 -2.47 -2.92 -14.79
C GLY A 26 -2.97 -4.36 -14.65
N ALA A 27 -2.86 -4.90 -13.44
CA ALA A 27 -3.45 -6.20 -13.13
C ALA A 27 -5.00 -6.13 -13.16
N PRO A 28 -5.71 -7.25 -13.43
CA PRO A 28 -7.17 -7.26 -13.44
C PRO A 28 -7.76 -6.66 -12.15
N GLY A 29 -8.57 -5.60 -12.30
CA GLY A 29 -9.21 -4.91 -11.19
C GLY A 29 -8.28 -4.02 -10.34
N ARG A 30 -7.04 -3.79 -10.76
CA ARG A 30 -6.09 -2.89 -10.09
C ARG A 30 -5.34 -1.98 -11.05
N ASP A 31 -5.12 -0.75 -10.63
CA ASP A 31 -4.38 0.27 -11.38
C ASP A 31 -2.85 0.16 -11.16
N LEU A 32 -2.34 -1.07 -11.04
CA LEU A 32 -0.95 -1.39 -10.74
C LEU A 32 -0.56 -2.70 -11.43
N CYS A 33 0.57 -2.69 -12.16
CA CYS A 33 1.08 -3.89 -12.81
C CYS A 33 1.84 -4.79 -11.81
N PRO A 34 2.01 -6.09 -12.12
CA PRO A 34 2.71 -7.03 -11.24
C PRO A 34 4.17 -6.65 -10.95
N ASP A 35 4.87 -6.01 -11.88
CA ASP A 35 6.27 -5.65 -11.71
C ASP A 35 6.43 -4.44 -10.79
N CYS A 36 5.71 -3.36 -11.04
CA CYS A 36 5.66 -2.23 -10.09
C CYS A 36 5.13 -2.64 -8.71
N LYS A 37 4.27 -3.67 -8.62
CA LYS A 37 3.85 -4.24 -7.33
C LYS A 37 5.01 -4.88 -6.57
N LYS A 38 5.97 -5.52 -7.25
CA LYS A 38 7.16 -6.11 -6.62
C LYS A 38 8.14 -5.04 -6.16
N ASP A 39 8.21 -3.92 -6.88
CA ASP A 39 9.10 -2.80 -6.56
C ASP A 39 8.61 -1.98 -5.35
N LEU A 40 7.32 -2.08 -5.00
CA LEU A 40 6.76 -1.44 -3.80
C LEU A 40 7.32 -2.06 -2.52
N SER A 41 8.02 -1.25 -1.74
CA SER A 41 8.59 -1.67 -0.46
C SER A 41 7.52 -1.76 0.63
N LEU A 42 7.15 -2.98 1.02
CA LEU A 42 6.27 -3.21 2.18
C LEU A 42 7.01 -2.94 3.49
N ASN A 43 6.38 -2.22 4.41
CA ASN A 43 6.96 -1.86 5.70
C ASN A 43 6.78 -2.98 6.75
N ARG A 44 7.45 -4.11 6.52
CA ARG A 44 7.33 -5.33 7.36
C ARG A 44 8.12 -5.24 8.67
N HIS A 45 9.27 -4.57 8.64
CA HIS A 45 10.17 -4.43 9.77
C HIS A 45 10.13 -2.99 10.27
N CYS A 46 9.27 -2.71 11.23
CA CYS A 46 9.00 -1.35 11.69
C CYS A 46 8.76 -1.28 13.20
N CYS A 47 8.86 -0.06 13.74
CA CYS A 47 8.52 0.21 15.13
C CYS A 47 7.07 -0.16 15.41
N ARG A 48 6.83 -0.93 16.47
CA ARG A 48 5.47 -1.38 16.82
C ARG A 48 4.48 -0.25 17.12
N VAL A 49 4.97 0.94 17.47
CA VAL A 49 4.13 2.12 17.78
C VAL A 49 4.04 3.06 16.58
N CYS A 50 5.15 3.65 16.12
CA CYS A 50 5.11 4.70 15.10
C CYS A 50 5.27 4.22 13.65
N ALA A 51 5.44 2.91 13.43
CA ALA A 51 5.70 2.30 12.12
C ALA A 51 6.93 2.84 11.36
N ILE A 52 7.86 3.54 12.03
CA ILE A 52 9.12 3.91 11.37
C ILE A 52 9.89 2.63 10.98
N PRO A 53 10.43 2.52 9.75
CA PRO A 53 11.21 1.37 9.34
C PRO A 53 12.41 1.13 10.28
N LEU A 54 12.67 -0.12 10.59
CA LEU A 54 13.79 -0.56 11.43
C LEU A 54 14.73 -1.45 10.62
N PRO A 55 16.01 -1.56 11.04
CA PRO A 55 16.94 -2.52 10.44
C PRO A 55 16.38 -3.95 10.53
N LEU A 56 16.66 -4.77 9.50
CA LEU A 56 16.19 -6.18 9.44
C LEU A 56 16.65 -7.03 10.63
N ALA A 57 17.77 -6.67 11.27
CA ALA A 57 18.28 -7.34 12.45
C ALA A 57 17.49 -7.03 13.74
N ALA A 58 16.58 -6.04 13.71
CA ALA A 58 15.75 -5.71 14.86
C ALA A 58 14.73 -6.84 15.13
N PRO A 59 14.57 -7.28 16.39
CA PRO A 59 13.54 -8.24 16.75
C PRO A 59 12.13 -7.79 16.36
N ALA A 60 11.22 -8.75 16.22
CA ALA A 60 9.80 -8.44 16.09
C ALA A 60 9.31 -7.62 17.29
N ASN A 61 8.31 -6.76 17.06
CA ASN A 61 7.70 -5.92 18.09
C ASN A 61 8.67 -4.93 18.77
N THR A 62 9.75 -4.52 18.08
CA THR A 62 10.74 -3.57 18.61
C THR A 62 10.19 -2.13 18.64
N LEU A 63 10.60 -1.36 19.65
CA LEU A 63 10.41 0.10 19.71
C LEU A 63 11.62 0.82 19.13
N CYS A 64 11.39 1.86 18.32
CA CYS A 64 12.47 2.76 17.92
C CYS A 64 12.91 3.65 19.11
N GLY A 65 14.11 4.22 19.04
CA GLY A 65 14.66 5.06 20.12
C GLY A 65 13.74 6.22 20.52
N SER A 66 13.10 6.87 19.54
CA SER A 66 12.14 7.95 19.81
C SER A 66 10.94 7.48 20.61
N CYS A 67 10.32 6.35 20.23
CA CYS A 67 9.18 5.78 20.95
C CYS A 67 9.56 5.22 22.32
N SER A 68 10.79 4.72 22.49
CA SER A 68 11.29 4.29 23.80
C SER A 68 11.52 5.47 24.74
N HIS A 69 11.96 6.62 24.23
CA HIS A 69 12.19 7.82 25.04
C HIS A 69 10.90 8.57 25.36
N ARG A 70 10.00 8.72 24.39
CA ARG A 70 8.72 9.42 24.56
C ARG A 70 7.64 8.75 23.72
N GLN A 71 6.60 8.29 24.38
CA GLN A 71 5.44 7.75 23.66
C GLN A 71 4.69 8.85 22.90
N PRO A 72 4.28 8.58 21.65
CA PRO A 72 3.43 9.49 20.89
C PRO A 72 1.99 9.51 21.42
N ASN A 73 1.20 10.49 20.99
CA ASN A 73 -0.22 10.65 21.39
C ASN A 73 -1.18 9.70 20.63
N PHE A 74 -0.70 8.54 20.21
CA PHE A 74 -1.47 7.49 19.55
C PHE A 74 -0.94 6.12 20.00
N GLU A 75 -1.80 5.12 20.02
CA GLU A 75 -1.43 3.77 20.47
C GLU A 75 -0.57 3.05 19.43
N GLN A 76 -0.98 3.11 18.17
CA GLN A 76 -0.30 2.43 17.07
C GLN A 76 -0.57 3.13 15.74
N CYS A 77 0.47 3.20 14.91
CA CYS A 77 0.40 3.56 13.50
C CYS A 77 0.64 2.29 12.67
N LEU A 78 -0.15 2.10 11.62
CA LEU A 78 0.04 1.04 10.63
C LEU A 78 0.31 1.70 9.28
N ALA A 79 1.55 1.59 8.81
CA ALA A 79 1.96 2.02 7.49
C ALA A 79 2.27 0.78 6.65
N ALA A 80 1.50 0.54 5.58
CA ALA A 80 1.68 -0.62 4.72
C ALA A 80 2.98 -0.55 3.89
N LEU A 81 3.37 0.66 3.49
CA LEU A 81 4.48 0.93 2.59
C LEU A 81 5.57 1.75 3.27
N ILE A 82 6.81 1.51 2.88
CA ILE A 82 7.92 2.43 3.12
C ILE A 82 7.74 3.61 2.16
N TYR A 83 7.95 4.83 2.66
CA TYR A 83 7.85 6.02 1.82
C TYR A 83 9.12 6.21 0.98
N ASP A 84 9.21 5.43 -0.09
CA ASP A 84 10.27 5.45 -1.10
C ASP A 84 9.81 6.16 -2.40
N GLN A 85 10.52 5.94 -3.50
CA GLN A 85 10.24 6.59 -4.78
C GLN A 85 8.86 6.19 -5.33
N GLU A 86 8.51 4.92 -5.27
CA GLU A 86 7.29 4.33 -5.81
C GLU A 86 6.08 4.78 -4.97
N ALA A 87 6.15 4.58 -3.65
CA ALA A 87 5.10 5.04 -2.75
C ALA A 87 4.96 6.58 -2.78
N GLY A 88 6.07 7.31 -2.89
CA GLY A 88 6.11 8.76 -3.01
C GLY A 88 5.42 9.26 -4.28
N GLN A 89 5.60 8.59 -5.42
CA GLN A 89 4.89 8.91 -6.66
C GLN A 89 3.37 8.76 -6.51
N LEU A 90 2.90 7.65 -5.92
CA LEU A 90 1.46 7.43 -5.71
C LEU A 90 0.86 8.47 -4.75
N VAL A 91 1.53 8.72 -3.62
CA VAL A 91 1.06 9.68 -2.61
C VAL A 91 1.10 11.11 -3.14
N SER A 92 2.15 11.50 -3.85
CA SER A 92 2.25 12.84 -4.45
C SER A 92 1.24 13.05 -5.58
N GLY A 93 1.01 12.02 -6.40
CA GLY A 93 -0.04 12.02 -7.42
C GLY A 93 -1.42 12.24 -6.83
N LEU A 94 -1.72 11.59 -5.70
CA LEU A 94 -2.96 11.81 -4.97
C LEU A 94 -3.03 13.23 -4.36
N LYS A 95 -2.04 13.62 -3.57
CA LYS A 95 -2.05 14.87 -2.79
C LYS A 95 -2.03 16.13 -3.65
N PHE A 96 -1.30 16.09 -4.77
CA PHE A 96 -0.93 17.32 -5.49
C PHE A 96 -1.34 17.32 -6.96
N ARG A 97 -1.73 16.17 -7.54
CA ARG A 97 -2.04 16.06 -8.98
C ARG A 97 -3.46 15.57 -9.26
N ASN A 98 -4.31 15.51 -8.25
CA ASN A 98 -5.71 15.07 -8.35
C ASN A 98 -5.87 13.67 -9.00
N GLN A 99 -4.86 12.80 -8.85
CA GLN A 99 -4.91 11.44 -9.38
C GLN A 99 -5.69 10.55 -8.40
N LEU A 100 -7.01 10.72 -8.35
CA LEU A 100 -7.89 10.06 -7.35
C LEU A 100 -7.84 8.53 -7.42
N GLY A 101 -7.51 7.94 -8.56
CA GLY A 101 -7.32 6.49 -8.64
C GLY A 101 -6.16 5.98 -7.76
N ASN A 102 -5.18 6.82 -7.43
CA ASN A 102 -4.16 6.48 -6.42
C ASN A 102 -4.79 6.29 -5.03
N ALA A 103 -5.90 6.95 -4.69
CA ALA A 103 -6.57 6.73 -3.41
C ALA A 103 -7.10 5.30 -3.30
N ARG A 104 -7.75 4.82 -4.37
CA ARG A 104 -8.25 3.44 -4.43
C ARG A 104 -7.10 2.44 -4.35
N LEU A 105 -6.06 2.63 -5.17
CA LEU A 105 -4.90 1.74 -5.17
C LEU A 105 -4.20 1.67 -3.80
N LEU A 106 -3.95 2.83 -3.17
CA LEU A 106 -3.34 2.90 -1.84
C LEU A 106 -4.23 2.26 -0.77
N GLY A 107 -5.55 2.44 -0.87
CA GLY A 107 -6.53 1.77 -0.01
C GLY A 107 -6.50 0.25 -0.16
N ASP A 108 -6.50 -0.25 -1.39
CA ASP A 108 -6.43 -1.69 -1.68
C ASP A 108 -5.11 -2.31 -1.17
N LEU A 109 -3.98 -1.60 -1.32
CA LEU A 109 -2.70 -2.03 -0.77
C LEU A 109 -2.68 -2.06 0.76
N LEU A 110 -3.34 -1.08 1.41
CA LEU A 110 -3.50 -1.07 2.86
C LEU A 110 -4.38 -2.24 3.33
N CYS A 111 -5.49 -2.51 2.65
CA CYS A 111 -6.36 -3.65 2.94
C CYS A 111 -5.62 -4.99 2.83
N ASP A 112 -4.85 -5.19 1.74
CA ASP A 112 -4.01 -6.38 1.57
C ASP A 112 -3.01 -6.54 2.72
N TYR A 113 -2.37 -5.44 3.12
CA TYR A 113 -1.40 -5.43 4.22
C TYR A 113 -2.06 -5.78 5.56
N LEU A 114 -3.24 -5.25 5.85
CA LEU A 114 -3.97 -5.54 7.08
C LEU A 114 -4.46 -6.99 7.12
N ALA A 115 -5.01 -7.50 6.02
CA ALA A 115 -5.44 -8.90 5.92
C ALA A 115 -4.26 -9.85 6.22
N ALA A 116 -3.11 -9.60 5.58
CA ALA A 116 -1.90 -10.39 5.80
C ALA A 116 -1.31 -10.29 7.22
N ARG A 117 -1.68 -9.27 8.03
CA ARG A 117 -1.26 -9.17 9.43
C ARG A 117 -2.24 -9.86 10.38
N ILE A 118 -3.54 -9.72 10.14
CA ILE A 118 -4.59 -10.35 10.96
C ILE A 118 -4.48 -11.88 10.85
N ASP A 119 -4.21 -12.41 9.66
CA ASP A 119 -4.04 -13.87 9.45
C ASP A 119 -2.82 -14.47 10.19
N ILE A 120 -1.95 -13.64 10.81
CA ILE A 120 -0.76 -14.06 11.56
C ILE A 120 -1.01 -14.07 13.09
N GLU A 121 -2.09 -13.44 13.57
CA GLU A 121 -2.53 -13.47 14.99
C GLU A 121 -3.46 -14.66 15.27
#